data_AF-A0A936BDA0-F1
#
_entry.id   AF-A0A936BDA0-F1
#
_cell.length_a   1.000
_cell.length_b   1.000
_cell.length_c   1.000
_cell.angle_alpha   90.00
_cell.angle_beta   90.00
_cell.angle_gamma   90.00
#
_symmetry.space_group_name_H-M   'P 1'
#
loop_
_entity.id
_entity.type
_entity.pdbx_description
1 polymer ?
#
loop_
_entity_poly.entity_id
_entity_poly.type
_entity_poly.pdbx_seq_one_letter_code
_entity_poly.pdbx_strand_id
1 'polypeptide(L)' 'MNQQFAYRLKLATGFLQEAYQYMSLERWRAAVDNAQLTVENAAKSILALSGPVGRTHNPFGYAKL' A
#
# COMPACT_ATOMS: atom_id res chain seq x y z
N MET A 1 0.23 6.10 -18.88
CA MET A 1 0.80 5.44 -17.68
C MET A 1 -0.34 5.22 -16.69
N ASN A 2 -0.52 4.00 -16.17
CA ASN A 2 -1.64 3.69 -15.28
C ASN A 2 -1.52 4.53 -13.99
N GLN A 3 -2.45 5.45 -13.77
CA GLN A 3 -2.43 6.37 -12.62
C GLN A 3 -2.44 5.61 -11.27
N GLN A 4 -3.09 4.45 -11.20
CA GLN A 4 -3.10 3.60 -10.01
C GLN A 4 -1.73 2.98 -9.74
N PHE A 5 -1.00 2.56 -10.78
CA PHE A 5 0.37 2.06 -10.63
C PHE A 5 1.27 3.14 -10.04
N ALA A 6 1.31 4.33 -10.66
CA ALA A 6 2.19 5.41 -10.22
C ALA A 6 1.86 5.90 -8.81
N TYR A 7 0.57 6.03 -8.49
CA TYR A 7 0.10 6.41 -7.16
C TYR A 7 0.53 5.39 -6.09
N ARG A 8 0.30 4.10 -6.33
CA ARG A 8 0.61 3.05 -5.36
C ARG A 8 2.10 2.84 -5.16
N LEU A 9 2.88 2.94 -6.24
CA LEU A 9 4.33 2.90 -6.13
C LEU A 9 4.85 4.06 -5.28
N LYS A 10 4.32 5.29 -5.48
CA LYS A 10 4.66 6.44 -4.64
C LYS A 10 4.34 6.20 -3.16
N LEU A 11 3.15 5.65 -2.85
CA LEU A 11 2.80 5.29 -1.47
C LEU A 11 3.75 4.26 -0.88
N ALA A 12 4.05 3.18 -1.61
CA ALA A 12 4.93 2.12 -1.14
C ALA A 12 6.31 2.67 -0.76
N THR A 13 6.87 3.55 -1.60
CA THR A 13 8.15 4.23 -1.34
C THR A 13 8.08 5.13 -0.11
N GLY A 14 7.00 5.90 0.07
CA GLY A 14 6.81 6.76 1.24
C GLY A 14 6.76 5.96 2.54
N PHE A 15 5.93 4.91 2.60
CA PHE A 15 5.86 4.04 3.77
C PHE A 15 7.18 3.33 4.06
N LEU A 16 7.97 2.99 3.04
CA LEU A 16 9.28 2.37 3.25
C LEU A 16 10.26 3.34 3.92
N GLN A 17 10.26 4.60 3.47
CA GLN A 17 11.08 5.65 4.09
C GLN A 17 10.66 5.90 5.55
N GLU A 18 9.36 5.97 5.82
CA GLU A 18 8.83 6.11 7.18
C GLU A 18 9.15 4.90 8.06
N ALA A 19 9.05 3.68 7.53
CA ALA A 19 9.43 2.46 8.25
C ALA A 19 10.91 2.49 8.70
N TYR A 20 11.81 2.93 7.83
CA TYR A 20 13.22 3.09 8.20
C TYR A 20 13.44 4.17 9.27
N GLN A 21 12.72 5.29 9.21
CA GLN A 21 12.76 6.31 10.25
C GLN A 21 12.22 5.79 11.59
N TYR A 22 11.16 4.99 11.57
CA TYR A 22 10.63 4.38 12.78
C TYR A 22 11.56 3.32 13.36
N MET A 23 12.25 2.57 12.50
CA MET A 23 13.28 1.62 12.94
C MET A 23 14.45 2.34 13.62
N SER A 24 14.94 3.46 13.08
CA SER A 24 16.05 4.21 13.69
C SER A 24 15.68 4.89 15.01
N LEU A 25 14.39 5.11 15.26
CA LEU A 25 13.84 5.66 16.50
C LEU A 25 13.31 4.56 17.46
N GLU A 26 13.55 3.29 17.16
CA GLU A 26 13.07 2.12 17.94
C GLU A 26 11.54 2.09 18.13
N ARG A 27 10.78 2.70 17.21
CA ARG A 27 9.31 2.70 17.20
C ARG A 27 8.78 1.45 16.47
N TRP A 28 9.05 0.28 17.05
CA TRP A 28 8.85 -1.03 16.40
C TRP A 28 7.45 -1.25 15.84
N ARG A 29 6.40 -0.87 16.58
CA ARG A 29 5.02 -1.00 16.11
C ARG A 29 4.77 -0.20 14.83
N ALA A 30 5.17 1.09 14.83
CA ALA A 30 5.01 1.95 13.67
C ALA A 30 5.88 1.48 12.48
N ALA A 31 7.09 0.96 12.76
CA ALA A 31 7.96 0.41 11.73
C ALA A 31 7.30 -0.81 11.02
N VAL A 32 6.74 -1.74 11.79
CA VAL A 32 6.07 -2.94 11.24
C VAL A 32 4.78 -2.56 10.51
N ASP A 33 3.96 -1.66 11.06
CA ASP A 33 2.73 -1.19 10.41
C ASP A 33 3.05 -0.54 9.05
N ASN A 34 4.10 0.27 8.96
CA ASN A 34 4.53 0.88 7.69
C ASN A 34 5.13 -0.12 6.72
N ALA A 35 5.90 -1.10 7.20
CA ALA A 35 6.42 -2.18 6.35
C ALA A 35 5.27 -2.99 5.70
N GLN A 36 4.19 -3.26 6.44
CA GLN A 36 3.00 -3.90 5.89
C GLN A 36 2.36 -3.05 4.77
N LEU A 37 2.19 -1.75 5.02
CA LEU A 37 1.62 -0.82 4.03
C LEU A 37 2.51 -0.68 2.77
N THR A 38 3.83 -0.75 2.91
CA THR A 38 4.78 -0.80 1.79
C THR A 38 4.51 -2.01 0.91
N VAL A 39 4.48 -3.21 1.50
CA VAL A 39 4.28 -4.46 0.76
C VAL A 39 2.91 -4.48 0.08
N GLU A 40 1.87 -4.06 0.79
CA GLU A 40 0.51 -4.02 0.24
C GLU A 40 0.41 -3.09 -0.98
N ASN A 41 0.98 -1.87 -0.90
CA ASN A 41 0.93 -0.92 -2.00
C ASN A 41 1.84 -1.33 -3.17
N ALA A 42 2.98 -1.97 -2.90
CA ALA A 42 3.83 -2.54 -3.94
C ALA A 42 3.11 -3.68 -4.68
N ALA A 43 2.47 -4.61 -3.97
CA ALA A 43 1.68 -5.67 -4.60
C ALA A 43 0.52 -5.09 -5.44
N LYS A 44 -0.22 -4.13 -4.89
CA LYS A 44 -1.32 -3.49 -5.61
C LYS A 44 -0.84 -2.64 -6.80
N SER A 45 0.38 -2.11 -6.80
CA SER A 45 0.93 -1.40 -7.97
C SER A 45 1.18 -2.38 -9.12
N ILE A 46 1.76 -3.54 -8.84
CA ILE A 46 1.96 -4.63 -9.81
C ILE A 46 0.61 -5.12 -10.35
N LEU A 47 -0.37 -5.36 -9.47
CA LEU A 47 -1.72 -5.76 -9.90
C LEU A 47 -2.38 -4.71 -10.81
N ALA A 48 -2.15 -3.42 -10.56
CA ALA A 48 -2.67 -2.36 -11.41
C ALA A 48 -2.14 -2.43 -12.85
N LEU A 49 -0.95 -3.00 -13.07
CA LEU A 49 -0.45 -3.25 -14.43
C LEU A 49 -1.26 -4.32 -15.17
N SER A 50 -1.90 -5.23 -14.45
CA SER A 50 -2.67 -6.36 -15.01
C SER A 50 -4.16 -6.05 -15.17
N GLY A 51 -4.68 -4.98 -14.55
CA GLY A 51 -6.08 -4.59 -14.63
C GLY A 51 -6.54 -3.74 -13.44
N PRO A 52 -7.85 -3.43 -13.35
CA PRO A 52 -8.41 -2.70 -12.22
C PRO A 52 -8.20 -3.48 -10.90
N VAL A 53 -7.56 -2.85 -9.91
CA VAL A 53 -7.37 -3.45 -8.58
C VAL A 53 -8.67 -3.28 -7.79
N GLY A 54 -9.31 -4.40 -7.44
CA GLY A 54 -10.51 -4.41 -6.61
C GLY A 54 -10.29 -3.71 -5.25
N ARG A 55 -11.28 -2.95 -4.79
CA ARG A 55 -11.29 -2.36 -3.44
C ARG A 55 -11.94 -3.36 -2.48
N THR A 56 -11.18 -3.83 -1.50
CA THR A 56 -11.68 -4.72 -0.43
C THR A 56 -12.40 -3.99 0.69
N HIS A 57 -12.19 -2.67 0.82
CA HIS A 57 -12.96 -1.81 1.73
C HIS A 57 -14.07 -1.11 0.96
N ASN A 58 -15.25 -1.73 0.95
CA ASN A 58 -16.49 -1.07 0.58
C ASN A 58 -17.24 -0.72 1.89
N PRO A 59 -17.20 0.53 2.38
CA PRO A 59 -17.96 0.92 3.58
C PRO A 59 -19.48 0.83 3.37
N PHE A 60 -19.93 0.75 2.12
CA PHE A 60 -21.31 0.42 1.74
C PHE A 60 -21.33 -0.97 1.15
N GLY A 61 -21.27 -1.98 2.01
CA GLY A 61 -21.30 -3.38 1.59
C GLY A 61 -22.49 -3.66 0.67
N TYR A 62 -22.21 -3.81 -0.62
CA TYR A 62 -23.01 -4.61 -1.53
C TYR A 62 -22.06 -5.31 -2.48
N ALA A 63 -21.71 -6.54 -2.14
CA ALA A 63 -21.41 -7.54 -3.16
C ALA A 63 -22.77 -8.02 -3.67
N LYS A 64 -23.09 -7.72 -4.93
CA LYS A 64 -23.96 -8.59 -5.72
C LYS A 64 -23.15 -9.04 -6.92
N LEU A 65 -22.81 -10.33 -6.90
CA LEU A 65 -22.69 -11.14 -8.11
C LEU A 65 -24.01 -11.07 -8.89
#